data_AF-A0A814D1W9-F1
#
_entry.id   AF-A0A814D1W9-F1
#
_cell.length_a   1.000
_cell.length_b   1.000
_cell.length_c   1.000
_cell.angle_alpha   90.00
_cell.angle_beta   90.00
_cell.angle_gamma   90.00
#
_symmetry.space_group_name_H-M   'P 1'
#
loop_
_entity.id
_entity.type
_entity.pdbx_description
1 polymer ?
#
loop_
_entity_poly.entity_id
_entity_poly.type
_entity_poly.pdbx_seq_one_letter_code
_entity_poly.pdbx_strand_id
1 'polypeptide(L)'
;MNQALERNTSESTYAFRFASSDQLLHLTRQQAELITYLTVLVEHKNDFLSIQNGNGEYVLHEPLEYSSFVAILRAITSQNPYKLLDELS
;
A
#
# COMPACT_ATOMS: atom_id res chain seq x y z
N MET A 1 -19.70 -10.08 -32.61
CA MET A 1 -19.34 -10.96 -31.46
C MET A 1 -17.82 -11.08 -31.48
N ASN A 2 -17.04 -10.60 -30.50
CA ASN A 2 -17.29 -10.57 -29.06
C ASN A 2 -16.79 -9.28 -28.40
N GLN A 3 -17.71 -8.56 -27.74
CA GLN A 3 -17.48 -7.51 -26.75
C GLN A 3 -17.01 -8.11 -25.41
N ALA A 4 -15.99 -8.97 -25.40
CA ALA A 4 -15.67 -9.77 -24.22
C ALA A 4 -14.19 -9.87 -23.83
N LEU A 5 -13.32 -8.99 -24.34
CA LEU A 5 -11.97 -8.83 -23.79
C LEU A 5 -11.74 -7.43 -23.18
N GLU A 6 -12.82 -6.71 -22.86
CA GLU A 6 -12.81 -5.46 -22.08
C GLU A 6 -13.23 -5.68 -20.61
N ARG A 7 -13.07 -6.89 -20.05
CA ARG A 7 -13.39 -7.14 -18.64
C ARG A 7 -12.44 -8.14 -18.01
N ASN A 8 -11.32 -7.63 -17.52
CA ASN A 8 -10.78 -7.90 -16.18
C ASN A 8 -9.37 -7.29 -16.08
N THR A 9 -9.28 -5.96 -16.02
CA THR A 9 -8.30 -5.35 -15.12
C THR A 9 -8.71 -5.79 -13.72
N SER A 10 -8.29 -6.99 -13.32
CA SER A 10 -8.29 -7.38 -11.92
C SER A 10 -7.59 -6.24 -11.18
N GLU A 11 -8.33 -5.51 -10.36
CA GLU A 11 -7.81 -4.47 -9.48
C GLU A 11 -6.74 -5.13 -8.61
N SER A 12 -5.50 -5.10 -9.10
CA SER A 12 -4.40 -5.81 -8.47
C SER A 12 -4.26 -5.20 -7.09
N THR A 13 -4.49 -6.04 -6.08
CA THR A 13 -4.41 -5.66 -4.68
C THR A 13 -3.05 -6.09 -4.18
N TYR A 14 -2.30 -5.16 -3.60
CA TYR A 14 -1.02 -5.39 -2.97
C TYR A 14 -1.21 -5.57 -1.46
N ALA A 15 -0.57 -6.56 -0.88
CA ALA A 15 -0.56 -6.79 0.55
C ALA A 15 0.75 -6.24 1.15
N PHE A 16 0.63 -5.31 2.10
CA PHE A 16 1.75 -4.68 2.80
C PHE A 16 1.72 -5.08 4.27
N ARG A 17 2.76 -5.75 4.76
CA ARG A 17 2.90 -6.19 6.15
C ARG A 17 3.86 -5.26 6.89
N PHE A 18 3.44 -4.70 8.02
CA PHE A 18 4.30 -3.87 8.86
C PHE A 18 5.11 -4.77 9.79
N ALA A 19 6.43 -4.81 9.62
CA ALA A 19 7.31 -5.69 10.38
C ALA A 19 7.27 -5.42 11.90
N SER A 20 7.01 -4.17 12.30
CA SER A 20 6.96 -3.74 13.70
C SER A 20 5.71 -4.20 14.46
N SER A 21 4.57 -4.38 13.77
CA SER A 21 3.28 -4.71 14.41
C SER A 21 2.60 -5.96 13.86
N ASP A 22 3.18 -6.59 12.83
CA ASP A 22 2.62 -7.70 12.06
C ASP A 22 1.25 -7.40 11.40
N GLN A 23 0.87 -6.11 11.34
CA GLN A 23 -0.38 -5.70 10.73
C GLN A 23 -0.29 -5.73 9.21
N LEU A 24 -1.38 -6.14 8.58
CA LEU A 24 -1.48 -6.29 7.13
C LEU A 24 -2.43 -5.24 6.55
N LEU A 25 -2.00 -4.58 5.48
CA LEU A 25 -2.76 -3.59 4.75
C LEU A 25 -2.89 -4.01 3.29
N HIS A 26 -4.12 -4.08 2.79
CA HIS A 26 -4.39 -4.37 1.40
C HIS A 26 -4.74 -3.08 0.67
N LEU A 27 -3.98 -2.76 -0.38
CA LEU A 27 -4.19 -1.57 -1.18
C LEU A 27 -4.42 -1.94 -2.63
N THR A 28 -5.37 -1.29 -3.29
CA THR A 28 -5.43 -1.33 -4.74
C THR A 28 -4.20 -0.63 -5.32
N ARG A 29 -3.89 -0.90 -6.59
CA ARG A 29 -2.84 -0.18 -7.32
C ARG A 29 -2.97 1.34 -7.23
N GLN A 30 -4.18 1.87 -7.41
CA GLN A 30 -4.43 3.31 -7.32
C GLN A 30 -4.11 3.87 -5.93
N GLN A 31 -4.40 3.14 -4.86
CA GLN A 31 -4.08 3.55 -3.50
C GLN A 31 -2.58 3.48 -3.22
N ALA A 32 -1.89 2.44 -3.72
CA ALA A 32 -0.44 2.32 -3.58
C ALA A 32 0.29 3.47 -4.30
N GLU A 33 -0.21 3.89 -5.47
CA GLU A 33 0.33 5.00 -6.26
C GLU A 33 0.25 6.36 -5.56
N LEU A 34 -0.64 6.52 -4.56
CA LEU A 34 -0.71 7.73 -3.73
C LEU A 34 0.50 7.89 -2.80
N ILE A 35 1.24 6.81 -2.56
CA ILE A 35 2.39 6.78 -1.65
C ILE A 35 3.60 6.32 -2.45
N THR A 36 4.41 7.27 -2.93
CA THR A 36 5.55 7.03 -3.83
C THR A 36 6.49 5.92 -3.34
N TYR A 37 6.72 5.83 -2.03
CA TYR A 37 7.53 4.76 -1.44
C TYR A 37 6.99 3.36 -1.78
N LEU A 38 5.67 3.14 -1.70
CA LEU A 38 5.08 1.85 -2.04
C LEU A 38 5.20 1.53 -3.53
N THR A 39 5.04 2.52 -4.40
CA THR A 39 5.21 2.35 -5.84
C THR A 39 6.62 1.87 -6.16
N VAL A 40 7.64 2.54 -5.63
CA VAL A 40 9.05 2.18 -5.82
C VAL A 40 9.31 0.76 -5.29
N LEU A 41 8.76 0.43 -4.12
CA LEU A 41 8.87 -0.89 -3.51
C LEU A 41 8.31 -2.00 -4.43
N VAL A 42 7.15 -1.75 -5.05
CA VAL A 42 6.48 -2.69 -5.94
C VAL A 42 7.24 -2.84 -7.26
N GLU A 43 7.66 -1.73 -7.87
CA GLU A 43 8.34 -1.70 -9.18
C GLU A 43 9.76 -2.25 -9.13
N HIS A 44 10.50 -1.91 -8.07
CA HIS A 44 11.90 -2.26 -7.90
C HIS A 44 12.09 -3.41 -6.92
N LYS A 45 11.11 -4.32 -6.81
CA LYS A 45 11.10 -5.34 -5.75
C LYS A 45 12.37 -6.20 -5.65
N ASN A 46 13.06 -6.38 -6.78
CA ASN A 46 14.29 -7.17 -6.89
C ASN A 46 15.55 -6.38 -6.48
N ASP A 47 15.48 -5.05 -6.45
CA ASP A 47 16.59 -4.16 -6.10
C ASP A 47 16.74 -4.02 -4.58
N PHE A 48 15.71 -4.39 -3.83
CA PHE A 48 15.71 -4.41 -2.37
C PHE A 48 15.93 -5.85 -1.87
N LEU A 49 16.88 -6.00 -0.93
CA LEU A 49 17.48 -7.29 -0.56
C LEU A 49 16.55 -8.36 0.03
N SER A 50 15.30 -8.05 0.37
CA SER A 50 14.19 -9.00 0.56
C SER A 50 12.99 -8.23 1.12
N ILE A 51 12.11 -7.73 0.26
CA ILE A 51 10.91 -6.98 0.68
C ILE A 51 9.63 -7.73 0.40
N GLN A 52 9.62 -8.73 -0.49
CA GLN A 52 8.47 -9.61 -0.65
C GLN A 52 8.76 -10.93 0.05
N ASN A 53 7.96 -11.28 1.06
CA ASN A 53 8.11 -12.55 1.76
C ASN A 53 7.53 -13.73 0.94
N GLY A 54 7.65 -14.96 1.47
CA GLY A 54 7.15 -16.17 0.81
C GLY A 54 5.63 -16.20 0.57
N ASN A 55 4.86 -15.33 1.22
CA ASN A 55 3.42 -15.19 1.05
C ASN A 55 3.05 -14.15 -0.03
N GLY A 56 4.04 -13.51 -0.66
CA GLY A 56 3.80 -12.43 -1.62
C GLY A 56 3.51 -11.08 -0.97
N GLU A 57 3.69 -10.94 0.35
CA GLU A 57 3.45 -9.70 1.08
C GLU A 57 4.70 -8.82 1.05
N TYR A 58 4.50 -7.53 0.79
CA TYR A 58 5.53 -6.51 0.85
C TYR A 58 5.77 -6.10 2.31
N VAL A 59 6.90 -6.48 2.88
CA VAL A 59 7.28 -6.21 4.26
C VAL A 59 7.84 -4.80 4.39
N LEU A 60 7.14 -3.97 5.15
CA LEU A 60 7.52 -2.60 5.48
C LEU A 60 8.28 -2.62 6.81
N HIS A 61 9.56 -2.24 6.76
CA HIS A 61 10.42 -2.17 7.92
C HIS A 61 10.38 -0.78 8.59
N GLU A 62 10.88 -0.69 9.82
CA GLU A 62 11.00 0.57 10.55
C GLU A 62 11.74 1.65 9.73
N PRO A 63 11.39 2.94 9.91
CA PRO A 63 10.54 3.50 10.99
C PRO A 63 9.03 3.61 10.65
N LEU A 64 8.52 2.86 9.66
CA LEU A 64 7.10 2.94 9.28
C LEU A 64 6.19 2.26 10.32
N GLU A 65 5.43 3.06 11.05
CA GLU A 65 4.37 2.58 11.95
C GLU A 65 3.02 2.48 11.22
N TYR A 66 2.26 1.41 11.50
CA TYR A 66 0.97 1.16 10.86
C TYR A 66 -0.05 2.29 11.09
N SER A 67 -0.21 2.76 12.33
CA SER A 67 -1.17 3.81 12.69
C SER A 67 -0.90 5.10 11.92
N SER A 68 0.35 5.57 11.98
CA SER A 68 0.82 6.75 11.26
C SER A 68 0.64 6.62 9.75
N PHE A 69 0.93 5.45 9.19
CA PHE A 69 0.74 5.18 7.78
C PHE A 69 -0.74 5.23 7.36
N VAL A 70 -1.61 4.58 8.11
CA VAL A 70 -3.05 4.57 7.84
C VAL A 70 -3.64 5.98 7.96
N ALA A 71 -3.20 6.76 8.95
CA ALA A 71 -3.62 8.16 9.11
C ALA A 71 -3.25 9.00 7.87
N ILE A 72 -2.01 8.88 7.38
CA ILE A 72 -1.55 9.55 6.14
C ILE A 72 -2.38 9.11 4.93
N LEU A 73 -2.56 7.80 4.74
CA LEU A 73 -3.34 7.26 3.63
C LEU A 73 -4.79 7.78 3.66
N ARG A 74 -5.42 7.83 4.84
CA ARG A 74 -6.79 8.34 5.01
C ARG A 74 -6.87 9.84 4.75
N ALA A 75 -5.88 10.61 5.16
CA ALA A 75 -5.83 12.06 4.89
C ALA A 75 -5.73 12.32 3.38
N ILE A 76 -4.85 11.61 2.67
CA ILE A 76 -4.68 11.74 1.21
C ILE A 76 -5.95 11.30 0.47
N THR A 77 -6.49 10.12 0.78
CA THR A 77 -7.66 9.55 0.09
C THR A 77 -8.94 10.35 0.33
N SER A 78 -9.11 10.93 1.53
CA SER A 78 -10.24 11.81 1.82
C SER A 78 -10.08 13.24 1.28
N GLN A 79 -8.94 13.57 0.68
CA GLN A 79 -8.58 14.93 0.24
C GLN A 79 -8.73 15.97 1.35
N ASN A 80 -8.60 15.54 2.61
CA ASN A 80 -8.74 16.38 3.78
C ASN A 80 -7.46 16.26 4.64
N PRO A 81 -6.52 17.21 4.53
CA PRO A 81 -5.27 17.16 5.26
C PRO A 81 -5.46 17.28 6.78
N TYR A 82 -6.54 17.92 7.25
CA TYR A 82 -6.83 18.05 8.69
C TYR A 82 -7.20 16.73 9.35
N LYS A 83 -7.67 15.75 8.56
CA LYS A 83 -7.96 14.40 9.05
C LYS A 83 -6.73 13.71 9.65
N LEU A 84 -5.53 14.10 9.22
CA LEU A 84 -4.29 13.59 9.81
C LEU A 84 -4.18 13.93 11.31
N LEU A 85 -4.65 15.12 11.72
CA LEU A 85 -4.63 15.53 13.12
C LEU A 85 -5.64 14.73 13.95
N ASP A 86 -6.81 14.44 13.39
CA ASP A 86 -7.86 13.63 14.04
C ASP A 86 -7.45 12.15 14.20
N GLU A 87 -6.66 11.62 13.26
CA GLU A 87 -6.23 10.21 13.26
C GLU A 87 -4.96 9.98 14.10
N LEU A 88 -4.24 11.05 14.48
CA LEU A 88 -3.03 10.99 15.31
C LEU A 88 -3.22 11.47 16.76
N SER A 89 -4.43 11.93 17.11
CA SER A 89 -4.79 12.37 18.48
C SER A 89 -5.35 11.24 19.34
#